data_AF-A0A101IJK0-F1
#
_entry.id   AF-A0A101IJK0-F1
#
_cell.length_a   1.000
_cell.length_b   1.000
_cell.length_c   1.000
_cell.angle_alpha   90.00
_cell.angle_beta   90.00
_cell.angle_gamma   90.00
#
_symmetry.space_group_name_H-M   'P 1'
#
loop_
_entity.id
_entity.type
_entity.pdbx_description
1 polymer ?
#
loop_
_entity_poly.entity_id
_entity_poly.type
_entity_poly.pdbx_seq_one_letter_code
_entity_poly.pdbx_strand_id
1 'polypeptide(L)'
;MDLTWLAVSGVLIGIIIFALKVSLGCGLASLSRNETLCIATLYLALSLVMGLALGFVPEGAISSIMKMGVTMHLAIALLLVAMGVATAREWNRRGRDLSRKTFWVLSIPCPACLAATFLSCSALAGLLEVAGWKVGAFVGLIFFASIAVLSATVGKVKKAPSALGNAMIFVGLFYILSMLLIPAYLKTQSTPFAPVTIPASDLFTSYFFILGLVVLGFVGRRMGVFL
;
A
#
# COMPACT_ATOMS: atom_id res chain seq x y z
N MET A 1 -14.43 -4.66 22.00
CA MET A 1 -13.61 -5.28 20.95
C MET A 1 -12.21 -5.38 21.51
N ASP A 2 -11.70 -6.59 21.66
CA ASP A 2 -10.39 -6.80 22.28
C ASP A 2 -9.27 -6.17 21.44
N LEU A 3 -8.29 -5.57 22.10
CA LEU A 3 -7.15 -4.88 21.49
C LEU A 3 -6.43 -5.74 20.43
N THR A 4 -6.44 -7.06 20.64
CA THR A 4 -5.99 -8.11 19.71
C THR A 4 -6.70 -8.03 18.36
N TRP A 5 -8.04 -8.06 18.34
CA TRP A 5 -8.82 -8.01 17.09
C TRP A 5 -8.61 -6.70 16.33
N LEU A 6 -8.46 -5.59 17.05
CA LEU A 6 -8.14 -4.30 16.44
C LEU A 6 -6.77 -4.34 15.75
N ALA A 7 -5.74 -4.87 16.42
CA ALA A 7 -4.39 -5.01 15.86
C ALA A 7 -4.36 -5.93 14.64
N VAL A 8 -5.04 -7.08 14.69
CA VAL A 8 -5.15 -8.03 13.57
C VAL A 8 -5.83 -7.38 12.37
N SER A 9 -6.91 -6.63 12.60
CA SER A 9 -7.63 -5.93 11.52
C SER A 9 -6.76 -4.86 10.84
N GLY A 10 -5.97 -4.10 11.61
CA GLY A 10 -5.04 -3.10 11.08
C GLY A 10 -3.93 -3.72 10.22
N VAL A 11 -3.37 -4.84 10.65
CA VAL A 11 -2.41 -5.63 9.87
C VAL A 11 -3.02 -6.09 8.54
N LEU A 12 -4.23 -6.64 8.58
CA LEU A 12 -4.91 -7.14 7.39
C LEU A 12 -5.21 -6.01 6.38
N ILE A 13 -5.66 -4.85 6.87
CA ILE A 13 -5.89 -3.66 6.03
C ILE A 13 -4.57 -3.20 5.38
N GLY A 14 -3.47 -3.16 6.13
CA GLY A 14 -2.15 -2.82 5.60
C GLY A 14 -1.70 -3.75 4.47
N ILE A 15 -1.89 -5.06 4.65
CA ILE A 15 -1.62 -6.09 3.63
C ILE A 15 -2.45 -5.83 2.37
N ILE A 16 -3.75 -5.55 2.51
CA ILE A 16 -4.65 -5.28 1.37
C ILE A 16 -4.20 -4.03 0.61
N ILE A 17 -3.89 -2.93 1.31
CA ILE A 17 -3.41 -1.68 0.68
C ILE A 17 -2.10 -1.93 -0.07
N PHE A 18 -1.20 -2.71 0.51
CA PHE A 18 0.05 -3.06 -0.14
C PHE A 18 -0.14 -3.96 -1.37
N ALA A 19 -1.05 -4.92 -1.30
CA ALA A 19 -1.39 -5.75 -2.46
C ALA A 19 -2.00 -4.90 -3.58
N LEU A 20 -2.82 -3.90 -3.22
CA LEU A 20 -3.49 -3.02 -4.17
C LEU A 20 -2.48 -2.24 -5.03
N LYS A 21 -1.38 -1.72 -4.45
CA LYS A 21 -0.36 -1.01 -5.25
C LYS A 21 0.30 -1.89 -6.31
N VAL A 22 0.62 -3.15 -5.96
CA VAL A 22 1.28 -4.11 -6.87
C VAL A 22 0.29 -4.49 -7.98
N SER A 23 -0.95 -4.74 -7.59
CA SER A 23 -2.04 -5.09 -8.51
C SER A 23 -2.35 -3.99 -9.52
N LEU A 24 -2.34 -2.73 -9.08
CA LEU A 24 -2.51 -1.58 -9.97
C LEU A 24 -1.41 -1.53 -11.02
N GLY A 25 -0.16 -1.79 -10.62
CA GLY A 25 0.94 -1.92 -11.56
C GLY A 25 0.70 -3.04 -12.56
N CYS A 26 0.41 -4.26 -12.07
CA CYS A 26 0.34 -5.44 -12.94
C CYS A 26 -0.83 -5.33 -13.92
N GLY A 27 -1.98 -4.86 -13.42
CA GLY A 27 -3.20 -4.71 -14.21
C GLY A 27 -3.11 -3.59 -15.25
N LEU A 28 -2.52 -2.43 -14.90
CA LEU A 28 -2.44 -1.29 -15.83
C LEU A 28 -1.27 -1.41 -16.81
N ALA A 29 -0.23 -2.18 -16.49
CA ALA A 29 0.89 -2.41 -17.40
C ALA A 29 0.64 -3.48 -18.47
N SER A 30 -0.59 -4.02 -18.55
CA SER A 30 -0.98 -5.06 -19.51
C SER A 30 -0.03 -6.27 -19.51
N LEU A 31 0.45 -6.65 -18.31
CA LEU A 31 1.26 -7.84 -18.14
C LEU A 31 0.44 -9.09 -18.51
N SER A 32 1.12 -10.09 -19.04
CA SER A 32 0.51 -11.40 -19.25
C SER A 32 0.09 -12.02 -17.92
N ARG A 33 -0.89 -12.92 -17.97
CA ARG A 33 -1.33 -13.69 -16.79
C ARG A 33 -0.16 -14.40 -16.11
N ASN A 34 0.80 -14.89 -16.90
CA ASN A 34 1.97 -15.61 -16.39
C ASN A 34 2.93 -14.68 -15.63
N GLU A 35 3.19 -13.47 -16.15
CA GLU A 35 4.03 -12.48 -15.45
C GLU A 35 3.37 -12.03 -14.14
N THR A 36 2.05 -11.82 -14.14
CA THR A 36 1.29 -11.44 -12.93
C THR A 36 1.32 -12.55 -11.88
N LEU A 37 1.13 -13.81 -12.30
CA LEU A 37 1.22 -14.96 -11.41
C LEU A 37 2.64 -15.13 -10.86
N CYS A 38 3.67 -14.92 -11.68
CA CYS A 38 5.07 -14.96 -11.24
C CYS A 38 5.33 -13.95 -10.10
N ILE A 39 4.86 -12.71 -10.25
CA ILE A 39 4.97 -11.68 -9.21
C ILE A 39 4.19 -12.08 -7.96
N ALA A 40 2.94 -12.55 -8.11
CA ALA A 40 2.14 -13.02 -6.98
C ALA A 40 2.82 -14.18 -6.23
N THR A 41 3.41 -15.14 -6.94
CA THR A 41 4.17 -16.24 -6.34
C THR A 41 5.44 -15.76 -5.65
N LEU A 42 6.12 -14.74 -6.20
CA LEU A 42 7.30 -14.14 -5.56
C LEU A 42 6.92 -13.48 -4.23
N TYR A 43 5.79 -12.76 -4.17
CA TYR A 43 5.28 -12.18 -2.92
C TYR A 43 4.86 -13.24 -1.90
N LEU A 44 4.26 -14.35 -2.36
CA LEU A 44 3.93 -15.49 -1.50
C LEU A 44 5.20 -16.14 -0.93
N ALA A 45 6.21 -16.40 -1.78
CA ALA A 45 7.48 -16.97 -1.37
C ALA A 45 8.22 -16.06 -0.37
N LEU A 46 8.24 -14.74 -0.63
CA LEU A 46 8.80 -13.76 0.30
C LEU A 46 8.10 -13.80 1.66
N SER A 47 6.77 -13.83 1.69
CA SER A 47 6.01 -13.93 2.95
C SER A 47 6.31 -15.23 3.70
N LEU A 48 6.45 -16.36 2.99
CA LEU A 48 6.77 -17.65 3.57
C LEU A 48 8.18 -17.66 4.19
N VAL A 49 9.17 -17.16 3.44
CA VAL A 49 10.56 -17.03 3.91
C VAL A 49 10.62 -16.13 5.14
N MET A 50 9.90 -15.01 5.14
CA MET A 50 9.81 -14.13 6.30
C MET A 50 9.16 -14.81 7.50
N GLY A 51 8.08 -15.58 7.29
CA GLY A 51 7.43 -16.37 8.34
C GLY A 51 8.33 -17.47 8.94
N LEU A 52 9.17 -18.11 8.13
CA LEU A 52 10.19 -19.06 8.62
C LEU A 52 11.32 -18.34 9.38
N ALA A 53 11.72 -17.16 8.91
CA ALA A 53 12.80 -16.38 9.49
C ALA A 53 12.45 -15.73 10.84
N LEU A 54 11.17 -15.73 11.24
CA LEU A 54 10.70 -15.20 12.53
C LEU A 54 11.45 -15.77 13.74
N GLY A 55 11.96 -17.01 13.65
CA GLY A 55 12.74 -17.64 14.72
C GLY A 55 14.25 -17.35 14.70
N PHE A 56 14.76 -16.72 13.64
CA PHE A 56 16.22 -16.56 13.42
C PHE A 56 16.68 -15.10 13.41
N VAL A 57 15.78 -14.14 13.25
CA VAL A 57 16.15 -12.72 13.11
C VAL A 57 16.19 -12.03 14.47
N PRO A 58 17.34 -11.49 14.91
CA PRO A 58 17.42 -10.70 16.12
C PRO A 58 16.72 -9.36 15.96
N GLU A 59 16.03 -8.90 17.01
CA GLU A 59 15.25 -7.64 17.03
C GLU A 59 16.07 -6.39 16.62
N GLY A 60 17.38 -6.40 16.88
CA GLY A 60 18.31 -5.33 16.50
C GLY A 60 18.41 -5.10 14.98
N ALA A 61 18.26 -6.14 14.16
CA ALA A 61 18.27 -6.02 12.70
C ALA A 61 17.00 -5.31 12.19
N ILE A 62 15.84 -5.56 12.81
CA ILE A 62 14.54 -5.01 12.41
C ILE A 62 14.53 -3.49 12.60
N SER A 63 15.00 -3.00 13.76
CA SER A 63 15.02 -1.56 14.05
C SER A 63 15.92 -0.76 13.10
N SER A 64 17.05 -1.34 12.70
CA SER A 64 17.98 -0.73 11.75
C SER A 64 17.39 -0.69 10.33
N ILE A 65 16.75 -1.78 9.90
CA ILE A 65 16.02 -1.84 8.63
C ILE A 65 14.86 -0.86 8.63
N MET A 66 14.15 -0.67 9.74
CA MET A 66 13.06 0.29 9.85
C MET A 66 13.52 1.74 9.69
N LYS A 67 14.65 2.12 10.32
CA LYS A 67 15.25 3.46 10.17
C LYS A 67 15.67 3.74 8.73
N MET A 68 16.33 2.78 8.08
CA MET A 68 16.69 2.86 6.65
C MET A 68 15.45 2.74 5.75
N GLY A 69 14.39 2.12 6.23
CA GLY A 69 13.12 1.95 5.53
C GLY A 69 12.43 3.28 5.26
N VAL A 70 12.48 4.23 6.20
CA VAL A 70 11.89 5.57 6.03
C VAL A 70 12.59 6.35 4.91
N THR A 71 13.92 6.33 4.85
CA THR A 71 14.68 7.00 3.78
C THR A 71 14.44 6.33 2.42
N MET A 72 14.39 4.99 2.40
CA MET A 72 14.04 4.22 1.19
C MET A 72 12.61 4.47 0.72
N HIS A 73 11.65 4.63 1.64
CA HIS A 73 10.27 5.00 1.32
C HIS A 73 10.19 6.35 0.64
N LEU A 74 10.92 7.36 1.13
CA LEU A 74 10.99 8.67 0.49
C LEU A 74 11.61 8.58 -0.91
N ALA A 75 12.71 7.84 -1.06
CA ALA A 75 13.36 7.64 -2.35
C ALA A 75 12.42 6.98 -3.38
N ILE A 76 11.71 5.91 -2.97
CA ILE A 76 10.73 5.22 -3.82
C ILE A 76 9.54 6.13 -4.14
N ALA A 77 9.05 6.91 -3.18
CA ALA A 77 7.95 7.84 -3.41
C ALA A 77 8.31 8.90 -4.47
N LEU A 78 9.50 9.50 -4.37
CA LEU A 78 10.00 10.44 -5.37
C LEU A 78 10.17 9.78 -6.74
N LEU A 79 10.73 8.56 -6.78
CA LEU A 79 10.91 7.81 -8.02
C LEU A 79 9.56 7.47 -8.66
N LEU A 80 8.54 7.10 -7.87
CA LEU A 80 7.19 6.84 -8.34
C LEU A 80 6.54 8.09 -8.93
N VAL A 81 6.68 9.25 -8.28
CA VAL A 81 6.18 10.52 -8.81
C VAL A 81 6.91 10.88 -10.11
N ALA A 82 8.24 10.83 -10.14
CA ALA A 82 9.03 11.18 -11.31
C ALA A 82 8.72 10.27 -12.51
N MET A 83 8.67 8.95 -12.30
CA MET A 83 8.35 7.97 -13.33
C MET A 83 6.88 8.01 -13.74
N GLY A 84 5.97 8.32 -12.82
CA GLY A 84 4.56 8.53 -13.11
C GLY A 84 4.33 9.74 -14.01
N VAL A 85 4.97 10.88 -13.69
CA VAL A 85 4.95 12.09 -14.53
C VAL A 85 5.59 11.82 -15.88
N ALA A 86 6.75 11.14 -15.93
CA ALA A 86 7.39 10.80 -17.18
C ALA A 86 6.49 9.91 -18.06
N THR A 87 5.86 8.88 -17.48
CA THR A 87 4.94 7.98 -18.20
C THR A 87 3.72 8.73 -18.74
N ALA A 88 3.08 9.57 -17.92
CA ALA A 88 1.92 10.36 -18.34
C ALA A 88 2.28 11.38 -19.43
N ARG A 89 3.41 12.08 -19.27
CA ARG A 89 3.86 13.13 -20.20
C ARG A 89 4.31 12.55 -21.54
N GLU A 90 5.01 11.42 -21.51
CA GLU A 90 5.53 10.75 -22.71
C GLU A 90 4.40 10.13 -23.54
N TRP A 91 3.42 9.52 -22.88
CA TRP A 91 2.20 9.05 -23.53
C TRP A 91 1.44 10.22 -24.19
N ASN A 92 1.24 11.33 -23.47
CA ASN A 92 0.44 12.45 -23.96
C ASN A 92 1.14 13.28 -25.07
N ARG A 93 2.48 13.29 -25.11
CA ARG A 93 3.25 14.06 -26.12
C ARG A 93 3.72 13.25 -27.31
N ARG A 94 4.13 11.99 -27.12
CA ARG A 94 4.75 11.18 -28.19
C ARG A 94 4.02 9.86 -28.46
N GLY A 95 2.97 9.54 -27.71
CA GLY A 95 2.24 8.26 -27.86
C GLY A 95 3.08 7.02 -27.54
N ARG A 96 4.25 7.17 -26.91
CA ARG A 96 5.14 6.04 -26.58
C ARG A 96 4.68 5.38 -25.29
N ASP A 97 4.49 4.07 -25.34
CA ASP A 97 4.18 3.26 -24.17
C ASP A 97 5.45 2.96 -23.36
N LEU A 98 5.58 3.60 -22.19
CA LEU A 98 6.64 3.34 -21.22
C LEU A 98 6.19 2.42 -20.07
N SER A 99 4.93 1.95 -20.10
CA SER A 99 4.27 1.26 -18.99
C SER A 99 5.01 0.02 -18.53
N ARG A 100 5.57 -0.78 -19.47
CA ARG A 100 6.36 -1.98 -19.13
C ARG A 100 7.66 -1.68 -18.40
N LYS A 101 8.30 -0.54 -18.68
CA LYS A 101 9.59 -0.15 -18.07
C LYS A 101 9.38 0.48 -16.70
N THR A 102 8.34 1.29 -16.55
CA THR A 102 8.02 2.01 -15.31
C THR A 102 7.28 1.14 -14.29
N PHE A 103 6.61 0.08 -14.74
CA PHE A 103 5.96 -0.91 -13.89
C PHE A 103 6.89 -1.57 -12.86
N TRP A 104 8.14 -1.87 -13.24
CA TRP A 104 9.11 -2.50 -12.33
C TRP A 104 9.33 -1.67 -11.06
N VAL A 105 9.39 -0.34 -11.20
CA VAL A 105 9.56 0.58 -10.08
C VAL A 105 8.39 0.47 -9.08
N LEU A 106 7.17 0.22 -9.56
CA LEU A 106 5.97 0.09 -8.72
C LEU A 106 5.85 -1.29 -8.06
N SER A 107 6.32 -2.33 -8.74
CA SER A 107 6.19 -3.72 -8.30
C SER A 107 7.33 -4.23 -7.44
N ILE A 108 8.50 -3.57 -7.47
CA ILE A 108 9.63 -3.96 -6.60
C ILE A 108 9.18 -3.88 -5.13
N PRO A 109 9.34 -4.98 -4.37
CA PRO A 109 9.05 -4.97 -2.94
C PRO A 109 10.02 -4.01 -2.25
N CYS A 110 9.47 -2.99 -1.59
CA CYS A 110 10.30 -2.06 -0.86
C CYS A 110 10.81 -2.71 0.44
N PRO A 111 12.07 -2.45 0.87
CA PRO A 111 12.61 -3.06 2.07
C PRO A 111 11.81 -2.69 3.33
N ALA A 112 11.28 -1.47 3.40
CA ALA A 112 10.40 -1.04 4.50
C ALA A 112 9.09 -1.85 4.57
N CYS A 113 8.54 -2.21 3.42
CA CYS A 113 7.30 -2.95 3.28
C CYS A 113 7.50 -4.41 3.70
N LEU A 114 8.66 -4.98 3.35
CA LEU A 114 9.06 -6.31 3.82
C LEU A 114 9.25 -6.31 5.33
N ALA A 115 9.88 -5.29 5.91
CA ALA A 115 10.02 -5.14 7.35
C ALA A 115 8.67 -4.98 8.06
N ALA A 116 7.76 -4.17 7.49
CA ALA A 116 6.40 -4.03 8.00
C ALA A 116 5.60 -5.34 7.93
N THR A 117 5.76 -6.11 6.85
CA THR A 117 5.14 -7.43 6.69
C THR A 117 5.72 -8.42 7.71
N PHE A 118 7.04 -8.41 7.92
CA PHE A 118 7.70 -9.24 8.92
C PHE A 118 7.22 -8.92 10.34
N LEU A 119 7.17 -7.63 10.70
CA LEU A 119 6.66 -7.18 11.99
C LEU A 119 5.18 -7.56 12.18
N SER A 120 4.39 -7.45 11.12
CA SER A 120 2.99 -7.87 11.11
C SER A 120 2.84 -9.38 11.33
N CYS A 121 3.64 -10.19 10.65
CA CYS A 121 3.67 -11.65 10.85
C CYS A 121 4.15 -12.03 12.26
N SER A 122 5.14 -11.30 12.80
CA SER A 122 5.64 -11.50 14.17
C SER A 122 4.57 -11.20 15.21
N ALA A 123 3.92 -10.03 15.10
CA ALA A 123 2.82 -9.65 15.97
C ALA A 123 1.67 -10.66 15.88
N LEU A 124 1.31 -11.09 14.67
CA LEU A 124 0.21 -12.03 14.46
C LEU A 124 0.54 -13.44 15.00
N ALA A 125 1.80 -13.89 14.88
CA ALA A 125 2.26 -15.14 15.49
C ALA A 125 2.22 -15.09 17.02
N GLY A 126 2.61 -13.96 17.61
CA GLY A 126 2.55 -13.74 19.06
C GLY A 126 1.13 -13.66 19.61
N LEU A 127 0.19 -13.08 18.85
CA LEU A 127 -1.21 -12.95 19.28
C LEU A 127 -2.03 -14.24 19.14
N LEU A 128 -1.68 -15.10 18.17
CA LEU A 128 -2.41 -16.33 17.86
C LEU A 128 -1.71 -17.60 18.37
N GLU A 129 -0.54 -17.49 19.01
CA GLU A 129 0.30 -18.62 19.48
C GLU A 129 0.53 -19.72 18.42
N VAL A 130 0.56 -19.33 17.15
CA VAL A 130 0.76 -20.24 16.01
C VAL A 130 2.18 -20.16 15.48
N ALA A 131 2.67 -21.28 14.94
CA ALA A 131 3.97 -21.34 14.30
C ALA A 131 4.09 -20.29 13.16
N GLY A 132 5.21 -19.56 13.12
CA GLY A 132 5.45 -18.45 12.18
C GLY A 132 5.30 -18.82 10.70
N TRP A 133 5.60 -20.06 10.32
CA TRP A 133 5.42 -20.55 8.95
C TRP A 133 3.94 -20.60 8.53
N LYS A 134 3.01 -20.90 9.46
CA LYS A 134 1.56 -20.89 9.18
C LYS A 134 1.06 -19.47 8.94
N VAL A 135 1.54 -18.51 9.73
CA VAL A 135 1.22 -17.09 9.58
C VAL A 135 1.76 -16.55 8.27
N GLY A 136 3.03 -16.83 7.96
CA GLY A 136 3.66 -16.45 6.70
C GLY A 136 2.94 -17.01 5.48
N ALA A 137 2.48 -18.26 5.55
CA ALA A 137 1.66 -18.89 4.51
C ALA A 137 0.29 -18.21 4.36
N PHE A 138 -0.39 -17.90 5.47
CA PHE A 138 -1.68 -17.22 5.44
C PHE A 138 -1.59 -15.81 4.82
N VAL A 139 -0.62 -15.01 5.26
CA VAL A 139 -0.35 -13.67 4.70
C VAL A 139 0.05 -13.76 3.23
N GLY A 140 0.90 -14.73 2.88
CA GLY A 140 1.33 -14.97 1.50
C GLY A 140 0.17 -15.35 0.57
N LEU A 141 -0.77 -16.16 1.06
CA LEU A 141 -1.98 -16.53 0.33
C LEU A 141 -2.89 -15.33 0.09
N ILE A 142 -3.05 -14.45 1.09
CA ILE A 142 -3.81 -13.21 0.94
C ILE A 142 -3.16 -12.32 -0.13
N PHE A 143 -1.83 -12.15 -0.11
CA PHE A 143 -1.12 -11.41 -1.15
C PHE A 143 -1.34 -12.02 -2.53
N PHE A 144 -1.23 -13.34 -2.65
CA PHE A 144 -1.42 -14.03 -3.92
C PHE A 144 -2.84 -13.82 -4.47
N ALA A 145 -3.86 -14.07 -3.64
CA ALA A 145 -5.27 -13.95 -4.03
C ALA A 145 -5.62 -12.49 -4.38
N SER A 146 -5.21 -11.54 -3.55
CA SER A 146 -5.47 -10.12 -3.80
C SER A 146 -4.78 -9.63 -5.08
N ILE A 147 -3.51 -9.98 -5.31
CA ILE A 147 -2.80 -9.61 -6.55
C ILE A 147 -3.46 -10.23 -7.78
N ALA A 148 -3.79 -11.53 -7.73
CA ALA A 148 -4.42 -12.22 -8.85
C ALA A 148 -5.80 -11.63 -9.20
N VAL A 149 -6.64 -11.39 -8.18
CA VAL A 149 -8.00 -10.87 -8.37
C VAL A 149 -7.98 -9.40 -8.81
N LEU A 150 -7.26 -8.53 -8.09
CA LEU A 150 -7.23 -7.10 -8.43
C LEU A 150 -6.53 -6.84 -9.75
N SER A 151 -5.44 -7.55 -10.07
CA SER A 151 -4.79 -7.37 -11.36
C SER A 151 -5.69 -7.83 -12.52
N ALA A 152 -6.45 -8.91 -12.35
CA ALA A 152 -7.40 -9.37 -13.36
C ALA A 152 -8.58 -8.42 -13.54
N THR A 153 -9.11 -7.81 -12.47
CA THR A 153 -10.20 -6.84 -12.58
C THR A 153 -9.72 -5.54 -13.21
N VAL A 154 -8.55 -5.04 -12.82
CA VAL A 154 -7.95 -3.82 -13.38
C VAL A 154 -7.55 -4.02 -14.86
N GLY A 155 -6.98 -5.18 -15.20
CA GLY A 155 -6.56 -5.51 -16.57
C GLY A 155 -7.71 -5.68 -17.57
N LYS A 156 -8.93 -5.97 -17.10
CA LYS A 156 -10.14 -5.97 -17.96
C LYS A 156 -10.52 -4.57 -18.44
N VAL A 157 -10.14 -3.54 -17.69
CA VAL A 157 -10.38 -2.16 -18.08
C VAL A 157 -9.20 -1.73 -18.95
N LYS A 158 -9.36 -1.74 -20.28
CA LYS A 158 -8.36 -1.22 -21.22
C LYS A 158 -8.11 0.26 -20.93
N LYS A 159 -7.07 0.57 -20.14
CA LYS A 159 -6.71 1.94 -19.78
C LYS A 159 -5.42 2.34 -20.48
N ALA A 160 -5.37 3.59 -20.91
CA ALA A 160 -4.18 4.19 -21.49
C ALA A 160 -3.02 4.22 -20.46
N PRO A 161 -1.75 4.17 -20.90
CA PRO A 161 -0.56 4.33 -20.05
C PRO A 161 -0.56 5.60 -19.17
N SER A 162 -1.33 6.63 -19.55
CA SER A 162 -1.57 7.80 -18.70
C SER A 162 -2.28 7.47 -17.38
N ALA A 163 -3.15 6.45 -17.35
CA ALA A 163 -3.80 5.99 -16.12
C ALA A 163 -2.81 5.33 -15.16
N LEU A 164 -1.83 4.57 -15.68
CA LEU A 164 -0.71 4.04 -14.89
C LEU A 164 0.12 5.20 -14.31
N GLY A 165 0.49 6.18 -15.15
CA GLY A 165 1.25 7.35 -14.70
C GLY A 165 0.55 8.11 -13.57
N ASN A 166 -0.76 8.36 -13.72
CA ASN A 166 -1.57 9.00 -12.69
C ASN A 166 -1.68 8.15 -11.40
N ALA A 167 -1.82 6.83 -11.52
CA ALA A 167 -1.83 5.93 -10.37
C ALA A 167 -0.48 5.94 -9.64
N MET A 168 0.65 5.96 -10.36
CA MET A 168 1.99 6.06 -9.76
C MET A 168 2.19 7.39 -9.04
N ILE A 169 1.74 8.51 -9.62
CA ILE A 169 1.77 9.83 -8.98
C ILE A 169 0.93 9.82 -7.70
N PHE A 170 -0.29 9.30 -7.76
CA PHE A 170 -1.20 9.23 -6.61
C PHE A 170 -0.59 8.42 -5.46
N VAL A 171 -0.05 7.23 -5.75
CA VAL A 171 0.60 6.39 -4.74
C VAL A 171 1.87 7.05 -4.19
N GLY A 172 2.68 7.69 -5.04
CA GLY A 172 3.87 8.41 -4.60
C GLY A 172 3.55 9.61 -3.69
N LEU A 173 2.55 10.41 -4.03
CA LEU A 173 2.07 11.50 -3.18
C LEU A 173 1.47 11.00 -1.87
N PHE A 174 0.71 9.89 -1.91
CA PHE A 174 0.19 9.25 -0.70
C PHE A 174 1.31 8.79 0.24
N TYR A 175 2.44 8.31 -0.31
CA TYR A 175 3.61 7.92 0.50
C TYR A 175 4.30 9.13 1.14
N ILE A 176 4.46 10.23 0.41
CA ILE A 176 5.01 11.49 0.96
C ILE A 176 4.11 12.00 2.07
N LEU A 177 2.79 12.01 1.85
CA LEU A 177 1.80 12.42 2.85
C LEU A 177 1.87 11.54 4.10
N SER A 178 1.94 10.21 3.93
CA SER A 178 2.04 9.25 5.04
C SER A 178 3.32 9.48 5.86
N MET A 179 4.46 9.73 5.19
CA MET A 179 5.74 10.01 5.85
C MET A 179 5.69 11.32 6.66
N LEU A 180 4.94 12.32 6.20
CA LEU A 180 4.74 13.57 6.92
C LEU A 180 3.77 13.42 8.10
N LEU A 181 2.69 12.65 7.91
CA LEU A 181 1.61 12.50 8.88
C LEU A 181 2.01 11.66 10.09
N ILE A 182 2.70 10.54 9.89
CA ILE A 182 3.09 9.60 10.97
C ILE A 182 3.90 10.30 12.08
N PRO A 183 5.02 10.99 11.82
CA PRO A 183 5.79 11.66 12.86
C PRO A 183 5.05 12.85 13.48
N ALA A 184 4.22 13.56 12.71
CA ALA A 184 3.37 14.63 13.25
C ALA A 184 2.37 14.07 14.26
N TYR A 185 1.73 12.94 13.94
CA TYR A 185 0.80 12.25 14.82
C TYR A 185 1.48 11.71 16.09
N LEU A 186 2.64 11.06 15.95
CA LEU A 186 3.39 10.54 17.10
C LEU A 186 3.84 11.65 18.05
N LYS A 187 4.26 12.81 17.52
CA LYS A 187 4.60 13.98 18.36
C LYS A 187 3.39 14.50 19.15
N THR A 188 2.20 14.49 18.56
CA THR A 188 0.98 14.90 19.27
C THR A 188 0.54 13.89 20.33
N GLN A 189 0.82 12.59 20.18
CA GLN A 189 0.52 11.63 21.24
C GLN A 189 1.47 11.74 22.45
N SER A 190 2.71 12.21 22.24
CA SER A 190 3.69 12.42 23.32
C SER A 190 3.47 13.70 24.13
N THR A 191 2.60 14.60 23.69
CA THR A 191 2.17 15.76 24.48
C THR A 191 0.96 15.37 25.33
N PRO A 192 0.99 15.55 26.66
CA PRO A 192 -0.13 15.20 27.52
C PRO A 192 -1.29 16.14 27.22
N PHE A 193 -2.15 15.75 26.29
CA PHE A 193 -3.44 16.38 26.10
C PHE A 193 -4.34 15.93 27.26
N ALA A 194 -4.91 16.90 27.98
CA ALA A 194 -6.05 16.64 28.83
C ALA A 194 -7.09 15.85 28.02
N PRO A 195 -7.75 14.82 28.58
CA PRO A 195 -8.70 14.01 27.84
C PRO A 195 -9.91 14.87 27.48
N VAL A 196 -9.84 15.52 26.31
CA VAL A 196 -11.02 16.06 25.66
C VAL A 196 -11.77 14.84 25.15
N THR A 197 -12.79 14.43 25.89
CA THR A 197 -13.76 13.44 25.44
C THR A 197 -14.43 14.00 24.19
N ILE A 198 -13.93 13.63 23.01
CA ILE A 198 -14.57 13.98 21.74
C ILE A 198 -15.84 13.13 21.69
N PRO A 199 -17.05 13.73 21.79
CA PRO A 199 -18.28 12.97 21.73
C PRO A 199 -18.36 12.29 20.36
N ALA A 200 -18.81 11.04 20.34
CA ALA A 200 -18.89 10.24 19.10
C ALA A 200 -19.71 10.93 17.99
N SER A 201 -20.62 11.85 18.35
CA SER A 201 -21.38 12.71 17.44
C SER A 201 -20.50 13.54 16.50
N ASP A 202 -19.36 14.02 16.96
CA ASP A 202 -18.50 14.94 16.19
C ASP A 202 -17.63 14.17 15.18
N LEU A 203 -17.28 12.93 15.52
CA LEU A 203 -16.68 11.97 14.61
C LEU A 203 -17.64 11.62 13.47
N PHE A 204 -18.90 11.30 13.77
CA PHE A 204 -19.89 11.04 12.72
C PHE A 204 -20.09 12.25 11.82
N THR A 205 -20.18 13.45 12.39
CA THR A 205 -20.39 14.69 11.64
C THR A 205 -19.22 14.99 10.70
N SER A 206 -17.97 14.85 11.16
CA SER A 206 -16.78 15.08 10.33
C SER A 206 -16.64 14.07 9.19
N TYR A 207 -16.90 12.78 9.43
CA TYR A 207 -16.91 11.77 8.37
C TYR A 207 -18.04 11.99 7.35
N PHE A 208 -19.24 12.38 7.80
CA PHE A 208 -20.36 12.67 6.91
C PHE A 208 -20.09 13.90 6.04
N PHE A 209 -19.42 14.91 6.59
CA PHE A 209 -19.04 16.11 5.86
C PHE A 209 -18.00 15.80 4.77
N ILE A 210 -16.99 14.99 5.08
CA ILE A 210 -16.00 14.53 4.10
C ILE A 210 -16.69 13.71 3.00
N LEU A 211 -17.59 12.78 3.37
CA LEU A 211 -18.34 11.98 2.40
C LEU A 211 -19.22 12.87 1.51
N GLY A 212 -19.87 13.89 2.08
CA GLY A 212 -20.68 14.87 1.36
C GLY A 212 -19.87 15.63 0.32
N LEU A 213 -18.69 16.13 0.68
CA LEU A 213 -17.79 16.82 -0.27
C LEU A 213 -17.32 15.90 -1.40
N VAL A 214 -17.03 14.63 -1.11
CA VAL A 214 -16.65 13.63 -2.13
C VAL A 214 -17.82 13.35 -3.08
N VAL A 215 -19.03 13.17 -2.57
CA VAL A 215 -20.24 12.95 -3.37
C VAL A 215 -20.55 14.18 -4.22
N LEU A 216 -20.47 15.39 -3.64
CA LEU A 216 -20.72 16.63 -4.36
C LEU A 216 -19.71 16.82 -5.50
N GLY A 217 -18.43 16.54 -5.25
CA GLY A 217 -17.39 16.55 -6.29
C GLY A 217 -17.61 15.50 -7.37
N PHE A 218 -18.13 14.32 -7.02
CA PHE A 218 -18.45 13.26 -7.99
C PHE A 218 -19.68 13.62 -8.85
N VAL A 219 -20.72 14.18 -8.23
CA VAL A 219 -21.95 14.63 -8.90
C VAL A 219 -21.68 15.86 -9.78
N GLY A 220 -20.93 16.84 -9.27
CA GLY A 220 -20.51 18.02 -10.03
C GLY A 220 -19.71 17.64 -11.28
N ARG A 221 -18.81 16.66 -11.16
CA ARG A 221 -18.07 16.10 -12.31
C ARG A 221 -18.99 15.41 -13.33
N ARG A 222 -20.06 14.75 -12.88
CA ARG A 222 -21.08 14.16 -13.77
C ARG A 222 -21.99 15.20 -14.44
N MET A 223 -22.25 16.32 -13.76
CA MET A 223 -23.12 17.39 -14.26
C MET A 223 -22.39 18.41 -15.14
N GLY A 224 -21.11 18.19 -15.45
CA GLY A 224 -20.34 19.05 -16.35
C GLY A 224 -19.98 20.42 -15.78
N VAL A 225 -20.18 20.63 -14.47
CA VAL A 225 -19.77 21.85 -13.77
C VAL A 225 -18.28 21.72 -13.47
N PHE A 226 -17.45 22.02 -14.47
CA PHE A 226 -16.02 22.21 -14.26
C PHE A 226 -15.80 23.56 -13.60
N LEU A 227 -15.03 23.55 -12.51
CA LEU A 227 -14.26 24.68 -12.03
C LEU A 227 -12.79 24.39 -12.36
#